data_AF-A0A0A1VPV1-F1
#
_entry.id   AF-A0A0A1VPV1-F1
#
_cell.length_a   1.000
_cell.length_b   1.000
_cell.length_c   1.000
_cell.angle_alpha   90.00
_cell.angle_beta   90.00
_cell.angle_gamma   90.00
#
_symmetry.space_group_name_H-M   'P 1'
#
loop_
_entity.id
_entity.type
_entity.pdbx_description
1 polymer ?
#
loop_
_entity_poly.entity_id
_entity_poly.type
_entity_poly.pdbx_seq_one_letter_code
_entity_poly.pdbx_strand_id
1 'polypeptide(L)' 'MIIKELEEQLLALKPSEKVQVIQLLAQSLGGNWQGIEKTPKVCGGQACIANTRIPVWVLVEARRLGYSDADLLTSYPTK' A
#
# COMPACT_ATOMS: atom_id res chain seq x y z
N MET A 1 -16.72 19.36 -9.50
CA MET A 1 -18.05 19.07 -10.07
C MET A 1 -18.47 17.65 -9.71
N ILE A 2 -17.69 16.63 -10.09
CA ILE A 2 -17.97 15.19 -9.82
C ILE A 2 -18.27 14.83 -8.35
N ILE A 3 -17.52 15.37 -7.38
CA ILE A 3 -17.71 15.02 -5.95
C ILE A 3 -19.08 15.46 -5.42
N LYS A 4 -19.59 16.62 -5.85
CA LYS A 4 -20.89 17.16 -5.39
C LYS A 4 -22.07 16.34 -5.90
N GLU A 5 -22.01 15.91 -7.16
CA GLU A 5 -23.04 15.07 -7.76
C GLU A 5 -23.07 13.67 -7.11
N LEU A 6 -21.89 13.15 -6.74
CA LEU A 6 -21.78 11.86 -6.07
C LEU A 6 -22.29 11.91 -4.62
N GLU A 7 -22.16 13.06 -3.94
CA GLU A 7 -22.61 13.23 -2.56
C GLU A 7 -24.13 13.01 -2.41
N GLU A 8 -24.94 13.61 -3.30
CA GLU A 8 -26.40 13.42 -3.28
C GLU A 8 -26.78 11.95 -3.49
N GLN A 9 -26.09 11.26 -4.41
CA GLN A 9 -26.32 9.84 -4.69
C GLN A 9 -25.94 8.97 -3.49
N LEU A 10 -24.82 9.25 -2.82
CA LEU A 10 -24.37 8.51 -1.63
C LEU A 10 -25.31 8.71 -0.43
N LEU A 11 -25.88 9.91 -0.27
CA LEU A 11 -26.81 10.21 0.81
C LEU A 11 -28.14 9.46 0.64
N ALA A 12 -28.60 9.28 -0.60
CA ALA A 12 -29.84 8.59 -0.94
C ALA A 12 -29.81 7.05 -0.77
N LEU A 13 -28.63 6.45 -0.60
CA LEU A 13 -28.47 5.00 -0.42
C LEU A 13 -29.01 4.49 0.92
N LYS A 14 -29.49 3.25 0.93
CA LYS A 14 -29.85 2.51 2.14
C LYS A 14 -28.59 2.16 2.95
N PRO A 15 -28.71 1.90 4.27
CA PRO A 15 -27.57 1.58 5.11
C PRO A 15 -26.69 0.43 4.59
N SER A 16 -27.28 -0.63 4.04
CA SER A 16 -26.54 -1.78 3.47
C SER A 16 -25.74 -1.42 2.22
N GLU A 17 -26.29 -0.54 1.37
CA GLU A 17 -25.64 -0.08 0.14
C GLU A 17 -24.49 0.88 0.47
N LYS A 18 -24.66 1.74 1.49
CA LYS A 18 -23.58 2.59 2.02
C LYS A 18 -22.38 1.77 2.49
N VAL A 19 -22.62 0.66 3.19
CA VAL A 19 -21.55 -0.26 3.62
C VAL A 19 -20.81 -0.86 2.43
N GLN A 20 -21.53 -1.31 1.40
CA GLN A 20 -20.91 -1.84 0.18
C GLN A 20 -20.03 -0.82 -0.54
N VAL A 21 -20.50 0.43 -0.65
CA VAL A 21 -19.72 1.51 -1.27
C VAL A 21 -18.47 1.82 -0.45
N ILE A 22 -18.56 1.91 0.87
CA ILE A 22 -17.39 2.12 1.73
C ILE A 22 -16.37 1.00 1.51
N GLN A 23 -16.82 -0.25 1.42
CA GLN A 23 -15.94 -1.40 1.24
C GLN A 23 -15.27 -1.41 -0.14
N LEU A 24 -16.00 -1.05 -1.20
CA LEU A 24 -15.44 -0.86 -2.55
C LEU A 24 -14.40 0.25 -2.58
N LEU A 25 -14.70 1.40 -1.98
CA LEU A 25 -13.78 2.52 -1.91
C LEU A 25 -12.54 2.16 -1.09
N ALA A 26 -12.71 1.49 0.05
CA ALA A 26 -11.59 0.99 0.86
C ALA A 26 -10.70 0.00 0.09
N GLN A 27 -11.26 -0.83 -0.80
CA GLN A 27 -10.47 -1.70 -1.69
C GLN A 27 -9.73 -0.91 -2.77
N SER A 28 -10.33 0.14 -3.31
CA SER A 28 -9.67 1.00 -4.31
C SER A 28 -8.61 1.93 -3.71
N LEU A 29 -8.78 2.34 -2.45
CA LEU A 29 -7.92 3.27 -1.71
C LEU A 29 -6.85 2.54 -0.90
N GLY A 30 -7.13 1.31 -0.48
CA GLY A 30 -6.17 0.35 0.00
C GLY A 30 -5.28 -0.03 -1.17
N GLY A 31 -4.35 0.87 -1.50
CA GLY A 31 -3.41 0.68 -2.59
C GLY A 31 -2.87 -0.74 -2.53
N ASN A 32 -2.91 -1.42 -3.66
CA ASN A 32 -2.42 -2.78 -3.88
C ASN A 32 -0.89 -2.87 -3.67
N TRP A 33 -0.35 -2.31 -2.59
CA TRP A 33 1.01 -2.52 -2.14
C TRP A 33 1.08 -3.88 -1.45
N GLN A 34 0.66 -4.93 -2.18
CA GLN A 34 0.88 -6.30 -1.76
C GLN A 34 2.38 -6.43 -1.46
N GLY A 35 2.70 -6.78 -0.21
CA GLY A 35 4.09 -6.89 0.22
C GLY A 35 4.75 -5.61 0.72
N ILE A 36 4.03 -4.51 0.99
CA ILE A 36 4.60 -3.33 1.70
C ILE A 36 3.75 -2.96 2.92
N GLU A 37 4.39 -2.76 4.06
CA GLU A 37 3.75 -2.33 5.31
C GLU A 37 4.44 -1.12 5.94
N LYS A 38 3.69 -0.35 6.73
CA LYS A 38 4.21 0.74 7.57
C LYS A 38 3.79 0.51 9.00
N THR A 39 4.74 0.04 9.82
CA THR A 39 4.51 -0.20 11.25
C THR A 39 5.32 0.82 12.04
N PRO A 40 4.71 1.69 12.88
CA PRO A 40 5.42 2.76 13.57
C PRO A 40 6.67 2.32 14.35
N LYS A 41 6.68 1.08 14.86
CA LYS A 41 7.78 0.50 15.64
C LYS A 41 8.82 -0.26 14.79
N VAL A 42 8.68 -0.31 13.47
CA VAL A 42 9.61 -1.00 12.56
C VAL A 42 10.30 0.05 11.69
N CYS A 43 11.63 0.04 11.68
CA CYS A 43 12.47 0.96 10.89
C CYS A 43 12.03 2.44 11.01
N GLY A 44 11.60 2.88 12.19
CA GLY A 44 11.14 4.25 12.43
C GLY A 44 9.82 4.62 11.73
N GLY A 45 8.96 3.64 11.42
CA GLY A 45 7.69 3.86 10.72
C GLY A 45 7.81 3.99 9.21
N GLN A 46 9.00 3.73 8.66
CA GLN A 46 9.24 3.72 7.22
C GLN A 46 8.53 2.55 6.54
N ALA A 47 8.25 2.68 5.24
CA ALA A 47 7.70 1.59 4.44
C ALA A 47 8.72 0.45 4.34
N CYS A 48 8.32 -0.76 4.71
CA CYS A 48 9.13 -1.96 4.67
C CYS A 48 8.45 -3.03 3.80
N ILE A 49 9.23 -3.95 3.24
CA ILE A 49 8.67 -5.17 2.64
C ILE A 49 7.94 -5.94 3.74
N ALA A 50 6.70 -6.37 3.48
CA ALA A 50 5.82 -6.98 4.46
C ALA A 50 6.47 -8.20 5.12
N ASN A 51 6.33 -8.30 6.45
CA ASN A 51 6.95 -9.34 7.28
C ASN A 51 8.48 -9.30 7.33
N THR A 52 9.09 -8.17 6.96
CA THR A 52 10.54 -7.98 7.02
C THR A 52 10.91 -6.66 7.69
N ARG A 53 12.20 -6.49 7.99
CA ARG A 53 12.79 -5.20 8.36
C ARG A 53 13.62 -4.62 7.21
N ILE A 54 13.20 -4.84 5.97
CA ILE A 54 13.86 -4.33 4.76
C ILE A 54 13.10 -3.08 4.30
N PRO A 55 13.65 -1.87 4.53
CA PRO A 55 12.98 -0.65 4.09
C PRO A 55 12.96 -0.55 2.57
N VAL A 56 11.84 -0.11 2.00
CA VAL A 56 11.69 0.04 0.53
C VAL A 56 12.74 1.01 -0.02
N TRP A 57 13.07 2.07 0.72
CA TRP A 57 14.05 3.06 0.30
C TRP A 57 15.45 2.45 0.10
N VAL A 58 15.82 1.40 0.84
CA VAL A 58 17.11 0.70 0.67
C VAL A 58 17.17 0.01 -0.68
N LEU A 59 16.09 -0.67 -1.08
CA LEU A 59 16.01 -1.35 -2.37
C LEU A 59 16.03 -0.35 -3.54
N VAL A 60 15.35 0.79 -3.38
CA VAL A 60 15.39 1.88 -4.37
C VAL A 60 16.80 2.44 -4.52
N GLU A 61 17.51 2.66 -3.41
CA GLU A 61 18.87 3.20 -3.45
C GLU A 61 19.87 2.20 -4.03
N ALA A 62 19.77 0.92 -3.67
CA ALA A 62 20.59 -0.13 -4.26
C ALA A 62 20.40 -0.21 -5.79
N ARG A 63 19.16 -0.11 -6.28
CA ARG A 63 18.91 -0.01 -7.73
C ARG A 63 19.55 1.22 -8.37
N ARG A 64 19.55 2.38 -7.70
CA ARG A 64 20.26 3.58 -8.20
C ARG A 64 21.77 3.39 -8.26
N LEU A 65 22.33 2.57 -7.37
CA LEU A 65 23.73 2.17 -7.36
C LEU A 65 24.07 1.06 -8.38
N GLY A 66 23.08 0.58 -9.14
CA GLY A 66 23.28 -0.40 -10.21
C GLY A 66 23.02 -1.85 -9.84
N TYR A 67 22.43 -2.12 -8.67
CA TYR A 67 22.05 -3.49 -8.29
C TYR A 67 20.91 -3.99 -9.17
N SER A 68 21.04 -5.22 -9.67
CA SER A 68 19.96 -5.94 -10.33
C SER A 68 19.02 -6.58 -9.31
N ASP A 69 17.86 -7.05 -9.76
CA ASP A 69 16.94 -7.78 -8.90
C ASP A 69 17.53 -9.09 -8.39
N ALA A 70 18.40 -9.73 -9.18
CA ALA A 70 19.11 -10.93 -8.75
C ALA A 70 20.09 -10.63 -7.60
N ASP A 71 20.78 -9.49 -7.65
CA ASP A 71 21.68 -9.05 -6.57
C ASP A 71 20.90 -8.74 -5.29
N LEU A 72 19.73 -8.11 -5.42
CA LEU A 72 18.84 -7.84 -4.30
C LEU A 72 18.29 -9.12 -3.67
N LEU A 73 17.85 -10.09 -4.48
CA LEU A 73 17.38 -11.38 -3.99
C LEU A 73 18.50 -12.23 -3.36
N THR A 74 19.73 -12.10 -3.85
CA THR A 74 20.91 -12.72 -3.23
C THR A 74 21.23 -12.07 -1.88
N SER A 75 21.08 -10.76 -1.78
CA SER A 75 21.34 -10.00 -0.55
C SER A 75 20.23 -10.19 0.51
N TYR A 76 18.99 -10.39 0.06
CA TYR A 76 17.80 -10.59 0.90
C TYR A 76 17.06 -11.86 0.49
N PRO A 77 17.61 -13.05 0.78
CA PRO A 77 16.99 -14.31 0.41
C PRO A 77 15.66 -14.49 1.16
N THR A 78 14.60 -14.82 0.42
CA THR A 78 13.33 -15.25 1.01
C THR A 78 13.50 -16.64 1.61
N LYS A 79 12.92 -16.88 2.78
CA LYS A 79 12.77 -18.23 3.33
C LYS A 79 11.57 -18.93 2.74
#